data_AF-A0A377LW49-F1
#
_entry.id   AF-A0A377LW49-F1
#
_cell.length_a   1.000
_cell.length_b   1.000
_cell.length_c   1.000
_cell.angle_alpha   90.00
_cell.angle_beta   90.00
_cell.angle_gamma   90.00
#
_symmetry.space_group_name_H-M   'P 1'
#
loop_
_entity.id
_entity.type
_entity.pdbx_description
1 polymer ?
#
loop_
_entity_poly.entity_id
_entity_poly.type
_entity_poly.pdbx_seq_one_letter_code
_entity_poly.pdbx_strand_id
1 'polypeptide(L)'
;MSILVKNNIHWVGQRDWEVRDFHGTEYKTLRGSSYNSYLIREGKNVLIDTVDHKFSREFVQNLRSEIDLNDIDYIIINHAEEDHAGALTELMSHIPDTPDLLHHQRHRLHQRSPSPSGVELPHRENRRHAGYW
;
A
#
# COMPACT_ATOMS: atom_id res chain seq x y z
N MET A 1 -13.65 10.17 8.44
CA MET A 1 -15.11 10.01 8.22
C MET A 1 -15.32 8.99 7.12
N SER A 2 -15.82 7.81 7.47
CA SER A 2 -16.14 6.78 6.47
C SER A 2 -17.40 7.10 5.65
N ILE A 3 -17.52 6.43 4.51
CA ILE A 3 -18.71 6.50 3.65
C ILE A 3 -19.19 5.08 3.40
N LEU A 4 -20.47 4.81 3.66
CA LEU A 4 -21.07 3.53 3.30
C LEU A 4 -21.10 3.38 1.77
N VAL A 5 -20.44 2.35 1.25
CA VAL A 5 -20.45 2.04 -0.19
C VAL A 5 -21.66 1.15 -0.51
N LYS A 6 -21.76 0.01 0.18
CA LYS A 6 -22.86 -0.95 0.04
C LYS A 6 -22.83 -1.93 1.19
N ASN A 7 -24.00 -2.25 1.76
CA ASN A 7 -24.17 -3.23 2.83
C ASN A 7 -23.25 -2.96 4.04
N ASN A 8 -22.14 -3.65 4.10
CA ASN A 8 -21.15 -3.69 5.17
C ASN A 8 -19.75 -3.27 4.66
N ILE A 9 -19.69 -2.69 3.47
CA ILE A 9 -18.49 -2.18 2.83
C ILE A 9 -18.45 -0.67 3.06
N HIS A 10 -17.42 -0.23 3.77
CA HIS A 10 -17.18 1.18 4.10
C HIS A 10 -15.93 1.65 3.37
N TRP A 11 -16.04 2.79 2.69
CA TRP A 11 -14.87 3.53 2.25
C TRP A 11 -14.24 4.21 3.47
N VAL A 12 -12.96 3.96 3.66
CA VAL A 12 -12.12 4.50 4.75
C VAL A 12 -10.85 5.17 4.19
N GLY A 13 -10.90 5.56 2.92
CA GLY A 13 -9.79 6.17 2.20
C GLY A 13 -9.58 7.66 2.51
N GLN A 14 -8.81 8.31 1.63
CA GLN A 14 -8.43 9.72 1.75
C GLN A 14 -8.71 10.48 0.45
N ARG A 15 -9.16 11.73 0.57
CA ARG A 15 -9.21 12.67 -0.55
C ARG A 15 -8.01 13.61 -0.48
N ASP A 16 -7.35 13.82 -1.62
CA ASP A 16 -6.26 14.78 -1.76
C ASP A 16 -6.63 15.81 -2.83
N TRP A 17 -7.20 16.94 -2.39
CA TRP A 17 -7.56 18.04 -3.28
C TRP A 17 -6.33 18.85 -3.73
N GLU A 18 -5.19 18.68 -3.07
CA GLU A 18 -4.01 19.53 -3.23
C GLU A 18 -2.96 18.91 -4.14
N VAL A 19 -2.90 17.58 -4.27
CA VAL A 19 -1.95 16.90 -5.15
C VAL A 19 -2.07 17.43 -6.58
N ARG A 20 -0.92 17.84 -7.15
CA ARG A 20 -0.80 18.28 -8.56
C ARG A 20 0.17 17.44 -9.35
N ASP A 21 1.00 16.67 -8.67
CA ASP A 21 2.17 16.00 -9.19
C ASP A 21 2.14 14.54 -8.75
N PHE A 22 2.23 13.64 -9.73
CA PHE A 22 2.23 12.20 -9.52
C PHE A 22 3.35 11.57 -10.36
N HIS A 23 4.05 10.58 -9.79
CA HIS A 23 5.31 10.04 -10.34
C HIS A 23 6.35 11.12 -10.64
N GLY A 24 6.70 11.93 -9.64
CA GLY A 24 7.49 13.14 -9.85
C GLY A 24 6.63 14.21 -10.50
N THR A 25 7.05 14.75 -11.66
CA THR A 25 6.28 15.75 -12.40
C THR A 25 5.71 15.24 -13.72
N GLU A 26 5.84 13.94 -13.99
CA GLU A 26 5.48 13.32 -15.27
C GLU A 26 3.96 13.29 -15.49
N TYR A 27 3.17 13.24 -14.40
CA TYR A 27 1.72 13.23 -14.47
C TYR A 27 1.10 14.33 -13.60
N LYS A 28 0.28 15.18 -14.22
CA LYS A 28 -0.34 16.34 -13.56
C LYS A 28 -1.80 16.09 -13.19
N THR A 29 -2.11 16.13 -11.90
CA THR A 29 -3.46 15.95 -11.34
C THR A 29 -4.14 17.30 -11.10
N LEU A 30 -4.59 17.96 -12.17
CA LEU A 30 -5.18 19.32 -12.11
C LEU A 30 -6.45 19.43 -11.25
N ARG A 31 -7.06 18.30 -10.88
CA ARG A 31 -8.29 18.22 -10.08
C ARG A 31 -8.10 17.49 -8.75
N GLY A 32 -6.85 17.30 -8.32
CA GLY A 32 -6.53 16.44 -7.18
C GLY A 32 -6.68 14.95 -7.51
N SER A 33 -6.67 14.13 -6.45
CA SER A 33 -6.84 12.68 -6.51
C SER A 33 -7.52 12.16 -5.23
N SER A 34 -7.73 10.86 -5.16
CA SER A 34 -8.21 10.17 -3.96
C SER A 34 -7.56 8.79 -3.86
N TYR A 35 -7.23 8.38 -2.65
CA TYR A 35 -6.64 7.09 -2.33
C TYR A 35 -7.72 6.25 -1.64
N ASN A 36 -8.27 5.28 -2.36
CA ASN A 36 -9.43 4.52 -1.89
C ASN A 36 -8.99 3.27 -1.13
N SER A 37 -9.37 3.20 0.14
CA SER A 37 -9.26 2.02 1.00
C SER A 37 -10.65 1.64 1.50
N TYR A 38 -10.88 0.34 1.70
CA TYR A 38 -12.19 -0.19 2.08
C TYR A 38 -12.10 -1.12 3.28
N LEU A 39 -13.02 -0.94 4.22
CA LEU A 39 -13.24 -1.84 5.35
C LEU A 39 -14.52 -2.64 5.13
N ILE A 40 -14.39 -3.96 5.05
CA ILE A 40 -15.49 -4.91 4.92
C ILE A 40 -15.70 -5.58 6.28
N ARG A 41 -16.95 -5.58 6.78
CA ARG A 41 -17.29 -6.11 8.11
C ARG A 41 -18.33 -7.22 7.98
N GLU A 42 -17.91 -8.48 7.95
CA GLU A 42 -18.80 -9.66 8.01
C GLU A 42 -18.43 -10.54 9.22
N GLY A 43 -18.48 -11.86 9.09
CA GLY A 43 -17.86 -12.78 10.05
C GLY A 43 -16.33 -12.65 10.14
N LYS A 44 -15.72 -11.90 9.21
CA LYS A 44 -14.32 -11.46 9.24
C LYS A 44 -14.25 -9.98 8.85
N ASN A 45 -13.36 -9.23 9.50
CA ASN A 45 -13.09 -7.84 9.15
C ASN A 45 -11.87 -7.78 8.22
N VAL A 46 -12.07 -7.22 7.03
CA VAL A 46 -11.05 -7.18 5.98
C VAL A 46 -10.80 -5.73 5.58
N LEU A 47 -9.54 -5.32 5.64
CA LEU A 47 -9.08 -4.06 5.06
C LEU A 47 -8.55 -4.32 3.64
N ILE A 48 -8.98 -3.53 2.66
CA ILE A 48 -8.49 -3.56 1.29
C ILE A 48 -7.73 -2.27 1.00
N ASP A 49 -6.45 -2.44 0.65
CA ASP A 49 -5.46 -1.40 0.42
C ASP A 49 -5.36 -0.40 1.59
N THR A 50 -4.40 0.52 1.49
CA THR A 50 -4.26 1.65 2.40
C THR A 50 -4.31 2.95 1.59
N VAL A 51 -3.54 3.96 1.99
CA VAL A 51 -3.47 5.25 1.29
C VAL A 51 -2.01 5.67 1.12
N ASP A 52 -1.82 6.77 0.42
CA ASP A 52 -0.54 7.43 0.25
C ASP A 52 0.16 7.73 1.58
N HIS A 53 1.48 7.51 1.62
CA HIS A 53 2.32 7.65 2.81
C HIS A 53 2.18 9.03 3.49
N LYS A 54 1.88 10.09 2.73
CA LYS A 54 1.62 11.45 3.25
C LYS A 54 0.49 11.47 4.28
N PHE A 55 -0.48 10.56 4.15
CA PHE A 55 -1.68 10.49 4.99
C PHE A 55 -1.66 9.31 5.95
N SER A 56 -0.53 8.62 6.11
CA SER A 56 -0.39 7.42 6.95
C SER A 56 -0.98 7.57 8.37
N ARG A 57 -0.59 8.64 9.08
CA ARG A 57 -1.08 8.90 10.45
C ARG A 57 -2.57 9.21 10.48
N GLU A 58 -3.05 10.05 9.56
CA GLU A 58 -4.46 10.41 9.46
C GLU A 58 -5.31 9.18 9.15
N PHE A 59 -4.84 8.32 8.24
CA PHE A 59 -5.49 7.07 7.88
C PHE A 59 -5.63 6.13 9.08
N VAL A 60 -4.55 5.88 9.82
CA VAL A 60 -4.60 5.02 11.01
C VAL A 60 -5.52 5.61 12.09
N GLN A 61 -5.48 6.93 12.29
CA GLN A 61 -6.37 7.59 13.25
C GLN A 61 -7.84 7.48 12.84
N ASN A 62 -8.14 7.69 11.55
CA ASN A 62 -9.47 7.53 11.00
C ASN A 62 -9.93 6.07 11.12
N LEU A 63 -9.08 5.10 10.81
CA LEU A 63 -9.41 3.68 10.90
C LEU A 63 -9.73 3.26 12.34
N ARG A 64 -8.98 3.76 13.33
CA ARG A 64 -9.27 3.57 14.77
C ARG A 64 -10.64 4.11 15.20
N SER A 65 -11.17 5.10 14.49
CA SER A 65 -12.51 5.61 14.77
C SER A 65 -13.63 4.73 14.18
N GLU A 66 -13.30 3.85 13.23
CA GLU A 66 -14.25 2.98 12.54
C GLU A 66 -14.25 1.55 13.13
N ILE A 67 -13.10 1.08 13.62
CA ILE A 67 -12.90 -0.26 14.18
C ILE A 67 -11.71 -0.30 15.16
N ASP A 68 -11.72 -1.22 16.14
CA ASP A 68 -10.49 -1.59 16.85
C ASP A 68 -9.53 -2.23 15.85
N LEU A 69 -8.28 -1.77 15.78
CA LEU A 69 -7.32 -2.29 14.82
C LEU A 69 -7.07 -3.80 15.03
N ASN A 70 -7.15 -4.28 16.28
CA ASN A 70 -6.96 -5.71 16.59
C ASN A 70 -8.10 -6.59 16.10
N ASP A 71 -9.25 -6.00 15.74
CA ASP A 71 -10.38 -6.75 15.17
C ASP A 71 -10.21 -6.97 13.66
N ILE A 72 -9.18 -6.39 13.02
CA ILE A 72 -8.89 -6.61 11.59
C ILE A 72 -8.26 -7.98 11.42
N ASP A 73 -8.99 -8.89 10.76
CA ASP A 73 -8.54 -10.26 10.52
C ASP A 73 -7.56 -10.36 9.35
N TYR A 74 -7.76 -9.56 8.31
CA TYR A 74 -6.97 -9.61 7.08
C TYR A 74 -6.74 -8.22 6.49
N ILE A 75 -5.56 -8.02 5.94
CA ILE A 75 -5.24 -6.88 5.08
C ILE A 75 -4.96 -7.42 3.69
N ILE A 76 -5.72 -6.98 2.69
CA ILE A 76 -5.49 -7.30 1.28
C ILE A 76 -4.80 -6.10 0.64
N ILE A 77 -3.62 -6.31 0.07
CA ILE A 77 -2.93 -5.30 -0.72
C ILE A 77 -2.97 -5.74 -2.18
N ASN A 78 -3.80 -5.05 -2.96
CA ASN A 78 -3.95 -5.32 -4.39
C ASN A 78 -2.73 -4.82 -5.17
N HIS A 79 -2.20 -3.67 -4.77
CA HIS A 79 -1.09 -2.99 -5.45
C HIS A 79 -0.16 -2.34 -4.44
N ALA A 80 1.15 -2.57 -4.59
CA ALA A 80 2.17 -2.20 -3.61
C ALA A 80 2.95 -0.93 -3.97
N GLU A 81 2.31 0.00 -4.69
CA GLU A 81 2.85 1.35 -4.87
C GLU A 81 2.53 2.25 -3.67
N GLU A 82 3.31 3.31 -3.51
CA GLU A 82 3.30 4.14 -2.30
C GLU A 82 1.98 4.87 -2.05
N ASP A 83 1.17 5.06 -3.09
CA ASP A 83 -0.14 5.69 -3.05
C ASP A 83 -1.27 4.74 -2.58
N HIS A 84 -0.99 3.43 -2.52
CA HIS A 84 -1.91 2.39 -2.06
C HIS A 84 -1.41 1.62 -0.83
N ALA A 85 -0.09 1.43 -0.71
CA ALA A 85 0.54 0.71 0.41
C ALA A 85 1.36 1.63 1.32
N GLY A 86 1.36 2.95 1.09
CA GLY A 86 2.20 3.91 1.80
C GLY A 86 1.93 4.00 3.31
N ALA A 87 0.69 3.73 3.73
CA ALA A 87 0.32 3.71 5.15
C ALA A 87 0.47 2.34 5.82
N LEU A 88 0.86 1.30 5.09
CA LEU A 88 0.95 -0.07 5.61
C LEU A 88 1.95 -0.18 6.77
N THR A 89 3.13 0.43 6.66
CA THR A 89 4.15 0.39 7.73
C THR A 89 3.63 0.98 9.04
N GLU A 90 2.92 2.11 8.99
CA GLU A 90 2.33 2.74 10.17
C GLU A 90 1.25 1.84 10.78
N LEU A 91 0.37 1.27 9.95
CA LEU A 91 -0.68 0.36 10.40
C LEU A 91 -0.10 -0.90 11.07
N MET A 92 0.88 -1.56 10.42
CA MET A 92 1.51 -2.77 10.93
C MET A 92 2.33 -2.53 12.21
N SER A 93 2.76 -1.30 12.49
CA SER A 93 3.37 -0.96 13.78
C SER A 93 2.42 -1.12 14.97
N HIS A 94 1.10 -1.12 14.71
CA HIS A 94 0.07 -1.32 15.72
C HIS A 94 -0.48 -2.75 15.76
N ILE A 95 -0.43 -3.47 14.64
CA ILE A 95 -0.96 -4.83 14.48
C ILE A 95 0.03 -5.74 13.75
N PRO A 96 1.23 -5.99 14.34
CA PRO A 96 2.32 -6.67 13.65
C PRO A 96 2.03 -8.14 13.29
N ASP A 97 1.07 -8.77 13.98
CA ASP A 97 0.72 -10.19 13.80
C ASP A 97 -0.46 -10.40 12.84
N THR A 98 -1.11 -9.33 12.35
CA THR A 98 -2.23 -9.43 11.41
C THR A 98 -1.73 -9.90 10.04
N PRO A 99 -2.31 -10.97 9.47
CA PRO A 99 -1.90 -11.45 8.15
C PRO A 99 -2.16 -10.41 7.04
N ASP A 100 -1.11 -10.02 6.32
CA ASP A 100 -1.18 -9.26 5.08
C ASP A 100 -1.09 -10.19 3.86
N LEU A 101 -2.10 -10.12 3.00
CA LEU A 101 -2.21 -10.91 1.78
C LEU A 101 -1.84 -10.02 0.59
N LEU A 102 -0.61 -10.17 0.11
CA LEU A 102 -0.09 -9.50 -1.07
C LEU A 102 -0.11 -10.46 -2.27
N HIS A 103 -0.62 -10.04 -3.43
CA HIS A 103 -0.42 -10.82 -4.66
C HIS A 103 1.08 -10.82 -5.03
N HIS A 104 1.62 -11.99 -5.41
CA HIS A 104 3.06 -12.33 -5.51
C HIS A 104 3.91 -11.56 -6.55
N GLN A 105 3.58 -10.32 -6.92
CA GLN A 105 4.35 -9.59 -7.94
C GLN A 105 5.58 -8.82 -7.38
N ARG A 106 5.69 -8.58 -6.07
CA ARG A 106 6.79 -7.77 -5.48
C ARG A 106 7.38 -8.25 -4.15
N HIS A 107 7.35 -9.54 -3.84
CA HIS A 107 7.95 -10.05 -2.58
C HIS A 107 9.50 -10.00 -2.50
N ARG A 108 10.19 -9.36 -3.45
CA ARG A 108 11.66 -9.25 -3.51
C ARG A 108 12.14 -7.84 -3.19
N LEU A 109 12.11 -7.40 -1.93
CA LEU A 109 12.93 -6.26 -1.52
C LEU A 109 13.70 -6.41 -0.20
N HIS A 110 13.53 -7.50 0.57
CA HIS A 110 14.22 -7.65 1.88
C HIS A 110 15.03 -8.95 2.09
N GLN A 111 15.42 -9.65 1.02
CA GLN A 111 16.43 -10.72 1.09
C GLN A 111 17.67 -10.33 0.28
N ARG A 112 18.42 -9.32 0.75
CA ARG A 112 19.84 -9.18 0.42
C ARG A 112 20.64 -9.60 1.64
N SER A 113 20.86 -10.90 1.78
CA SER A 113 21.93 -11.42 2.63
C SER A 113 23.27 -10.95 2.05
N PRO A 114 24.25 -10.51 2.88
CA PRO A 114 25.58 -10.19 2.37
C PRO A 114 26.24 -11.47 1.88
N SER A 115 26.56 -11.54 0.58
CA SER A 115 27.33 -12.62 -0.01
C SER A 115 28.77 -12.58 0.54
N PRO A 116 29.34 -13.69 1.05
CA PRO A 116 30.73 -13.72 1.44
C PRO A 116 31.62 -13.86 0.20
N SER A 117 32.55 -12.91 0.09
CA SER A 117 33.86 -13.02 -0.58
C SER A 117 33.97 -13.72 -1.96
N GLY A 118 34.20 -12.90 -2.99
CA GLY A 118 35.31 -13.08 -3.93
C GLY A 118 35.26 -14.24 -4.92
N VAL A 119 34.56 -14.05 -6.05
CA VAL A 119 34.92 -14.64 -7.34
C VAL A 119 34.55 -13.65 -8.45
N GLU A 120 35.56 -13.11 -9.15
CA GLU A 120 35.39 -12.39 -10.41
C GLU A 120 34.94 -13.36 -11.51
N LEU A 121 33.84 -13.05 -12.20
CA LEU A 121 33.41 -13.75 -13.41
C LEU A 121 33.59 -12.81 -14.62
N PRO A 122 34.10 -13.31 -15.76
CA PRO A 122 34.56 -12.45 -16.84
C PRO A 122 33.41 -11.86 -17.67
N HIS A 123 33.68 -10.68 -18.21
CA HIS A 123 32.84 -9.92 -19.15
C HIS A 123 32.18 -10.79 -20.22
N ARG A 124 30.84 -10.72 -20.28
CA ARG A 124 30.11 -10.89 -21.54
C ARG A 124 29.24 -9.67 -21.80
N GLU A 125 29.50 -9.09 -22.95
CA GLU A 125 28.87 -7.94 -23.54
C GLU A 125 27.46 -8.26 -24.06
N ASN A 126 26.63 -7.21 -24.10
CA ASN A 126 25.60 -6.97 -25.12
C ASN A 126 24.19 -7.59 -24.92
N ARG A 127 23.20 -6.77 -24.53
CA ARG A 127 22.15 -6.21 -25.43
C ARG A 127 20.87 -5.79 -24.68
N ARG A 128 20.53 -4.51 -24.88
CA ARG A 128 19.23 -3.92 -25.27
C ARG A 128 18.02 -4.00 -24.33
N HIS A 129 17.49 -2.79 -24.07
CA HIS A 129 16.07 -2.37 -24.12
C HIS A 129 14.99 -3.39 -23.79
N ALA A 130 14.17 -3.07 -22.79
CA ALA A 130 12.84 -2.47 -22.98
C ALA A 130 12.04 -2.57 -21.67
N GLY A 131 11.40 -1.47 -21.28
CA GLY A 131 10.39 -1.48 -20.23
C GLY A 131 9.17 -2.28 -20.67
N TYR A 132 8.45 -2.84 -19.70
CA TYR A 132 7.08 -3.30 -19.88
C TYR A 132 6.32 -3.02 -18.57
N TRP A 133 5.29 -2.20 -18.77
CA TRP A 133 4.09 -1.89 -17.99
C TRP A 133 3.82 -2.68 -16.71
#